data_AF-M4BMU0-F1
#
_entry.id   AF-M4BMU0-F1
#
_cell.length_a   1.000
_cell.length_b   1.000
_cell.length_c   1.000
_cell.angle_alpha   90.00
_cell.angle_beta   90.00
_cell.angle_gamma   90.00
#
_symmetry.space_group_name_H-M   'P 1'
#
loop_
_entity.id
_entity.type
_entity.pdbx_description
1 polymer ?
#
loop_
_entity_poly.entity_id
_entity_poly.type
_entity_poly.pdbx_seq_one_letter_code
_entity_poly.pdbx_strand_id
1 'polypeptide(L)'
;MFSFSPAYDPYGDLLVMSNVSVFDGMKPLSGGITVVFPNRDAFKDSVPELVFARVSKWTLGYVDLTSDKNSYSSTRFRLDSTDDTLQMLFYEVRLYSTWLETELTVMNIGSGGMVFEALLNNHFSVPDVRNNGVEVSGLQSVEYFDQVTGTTQNETRESFGIMSLVDSIYKDVKNDVTATIRGDGFTEKVVVEKSARLHTGYAPPVPLSTDCVVSNL
;
A
#
# COMPACT_ATOMS: atom_id res chain seq x y z
N MET A 1 17.46 -4.79 -0.45
CA MET A 1 16.77 -3.61 0.12
C MET A 1 15.54 -3.37 -0.74
N PHE A 2 14.36 -3.19 -0.13
CA PHE A 2 13.16 -2.78 -0.87
C PHE A 2 13.15 -1.26 -0.86
N SER A 3 13.29 -0.67 -2.05
CA SER A 3 13.62 0.74 -2.25
C SER A 3 13.01 1.23 -3.56
N PHE A 4 12.63 2.49 -3.63
CA PHE A 4 12.27 3.17 -4.86
C PHE A 4 12.86 4.60 -4.85
N SER A 5 13.74 4.88 -5.81
CA SER A 5 14.32 6.22 -5.99
C SER A 5 13.86 6.82 -7.31
N PRO A 6 13.12 7.94 -7.29
CA PRO A 6 12.78 8.68 -8.51
C PRO A 6 14.05 9.23 -9.19
N ALA A 7 14.02 9.35 -10.52
CA ALA A 7 15.17 9.80 -11.31
C ALA A 7 15.67 11.22 -11.00
N TYR A 8 14.87 12.04 -10.31
CA TYR A 8 15.19 13.44 -9.98
C TYR A 8 15.27 13.71 -8.47
N ASP A 9 15.23 12.69 -7.63
CA ASP A 9 15.16 12.86 -6.18
C ASP A 9 16.57 13.11 -5.59
N PRO A 10 16.82 14.29 -4.98
CA PRO A 10 18.10 14.60 -4.34
C PRO A 10 18.26 14.01 -2.92
N TYR A 11 17.21 13.42 -2.35
CA TYR A 11 17.15 12.91 -0.96
C TYR A 11 17.14 11.39 -0.87
N GLY A 12 16.86 10.68 -1.96
CA GLY A 12 17.26 9.29 -2.14
C GLY A 12 16.09 8.31 -2.28
N ASP A 13 15.88 7.47 -1.27
CA ASP A 13 14.89 6.39 -1.31
C ASP A 13 13.55 6.86 -0.75
N LEU A 14 12.50 6.80 -1.56
CA LEU A 14 11.15 7.19 -1.18
C LEU A 14 10.52 6.17 -0.23
N LEU A 15 10.92 4.90 -0.32
CA LEU A 15 10.44 3.84 0.54
C LEU A 15 11.41 3.62 1.70
N VAL A 16 10.88 3.26 2.87
CA VAL A 16 11.71 2.96 4.05
C VAL A 16 11.53 1.53 4.51
N MET A 17 12.64 0.90 4.87
CA MET A 17 12.67 -0.39 5.57
C MET A 17 13.05 -0.16 7.04
N SER A 18 12.39 -0.87 7.95
CA SER A 18 12.80 -0.91 9.35
C SER A 18 14.20 -1.51 9.49
N ASN A 19 15.04 -0.89 10.32
CA ASN A 19 16.41 -1.35 10.59
C ASN A 19 16.48 -2.70 11.33
N VAL A 20 15.38 -3.13 11.95
CA VAL A 20 15.26 -4.42 12.64
C VAL A 20 14.53 -5.48 11.82
N SER A 21 14.19 -5.19 10.55
CA SER A 21 13.53 -6.17 9.69
C SER A 21 14.46 -7.36 9.40
N VAL A 22 13.94 -8.58 9.60
CA VAL A 22 14.71 -9.82 9.42
C VAL A 22 14.33 -10.46 8.08
N PHE A 23 15.33 -10.71 7.24
CA PHE A 23 15.16 -11.35 5.93
C PHE A 23 15.29 -12.89 6.04
N ASP A 24 14.51 -13.50 6.93
CA ASP A 24 14.55 -14.95 7.17
C ASP A 24 13.49 -15.73 6.37
N GLY A 25 12.55 -15.03 5.72
CA GLY A 25 11.42 -15.65 5.03
C GLY A 25 10.39 -16.30 5.98
N MET A 26 10.50 -16.05 7.28
CA MET A 26 9.57 -16.53 8.30
C MET A 26 8.76 -15.39 8.91
N LYS A 27 9.39 -14.23 9.13
CA LYS A 27 8.73 -13.04 9.65
C LYS A 27 8.32 -12.09 8.52
N PRO A 28 7.17 -11.40 8.66
CA PRO A 28 6.83 -10.31 7.75
C PRO A 28 7.96 -9.28 7.73
N LEU A 29 8.25 -8.78 6.53
CA LEU A 29 9.11 -7.60 6.40
C LEU A 29 8.39 -6.38 6.98
N SER A 30 9.17 -5.47 7.56
CA SER A 30 8.69 -4.22 8.14
C SER A 30 9.23 -3.07 7.28
N GLY A 31 8.36 -2.46 6.48
CA GLY A 31 8.72 -1.41 5.53
C GLY A 31 8.51 -1.79 4.05
N GLY A 32 8.89 -0.88 3.16
CA GLY A 32 8.64 -1.00 1.72
C GLY A 32 7.14 -0.98 1.40
N ILE A 33 6.73 -1.80 0.42
CA ILE A 33 5.32 -2.00 0.06
C ILE A 33 4.96 -3.45 0.40
N THR A 34 4.33 -3.68 1.55
CA THR A 34 3.96 -5.04 1.98
C THR A 34 2.56 -5.40 1.50
N VAL A 35 2.41 -6.59 0.91
CA VAL A 35 1.10 -7.12 0.50
C VAL A 35 0.41 -7.81 1.68
N VAL A 36 -0.58 -7.15 2.26
CA VAL A 36 -1.40 -7.68 3.35
C VAL A 36 -2.65 -8.31 2.75
N PHE A 37 -2.65 -9.64 2.65
CA PHE A 37 -3.77 -10.41 2.11
C PHE A 37 -3.88 -11.83 2.71
N PRO A 38 -5.11 -12.33 2.92
CA PRO A 38 -6.35 -11.56 3.03
C PRO A 38 -6.35 -10.76 4.33
N ASN A 39 -6.82 -9.52 4.31
CA ASN A 39 -7.01 -8.70 5.50
C ASN A 39 -8.43 -8.91 6.03
N ARG A 40 -8.72 -10.05 6.66
CA ARG A 40 -10.04 -10.30 7.24
C ARG A 40 -10.14 -9.60 8.61
N ASP A 41 -11.07 -8.65 8.72
CA ASP A 41 -11.39 -7.87 9.91
C ASP A 41 -10.25 -6.96 10.42
N ALA A 42 -10.02 -5.83 9.72
CA ALA A 42 -9.20 -4.72 10.25
C ALA A 42 -9.64 -4.22 11.65
N PHE A 43 -10.83 -4.62 12.12
CA PHE A 43 -11.48 -4.15 13.35
C PHE A 43 -11.44 -5.15 14.52
N LYS A 44 -10.97 -6.39 14.35
CA LYS A 44 -10.87 -7.39 15.43
C LYS A 44 -9.62 -8.23 15.27
N ASP A 45 -8.71 -8.09 16.23
CA ASP A 45 -7.60 -8.99 16.55
C ASP A 45 -7.12 -9.81 15.35
N SER A 46 -6.27 -9.16 14.55
CA SER A 46 -5.53 -9.76 13.45
C SER A 46 -4.86 -11.05 13.91
N VAL A 47 -5.48 -12.20 13.64
CA VAL A 47 -4.82 -13.49 13.77
C VAL A 47 -3.70 -13.49 12.73
N PRO A 48 -2.41 -13.44 13.12
CA PRO A 48 -1.30 -13.26 12.18
C PRO A 48 -1.21 -14.38 11.14
N GLU A 49 -1.78 -15.54 11.47
CA GLU A 49 -1.82 -16.75 10.64
C GLU A 49 -2.75 -16.61 9.41
N LEU A 50 -3.64 -15.61 9.37
CA LEU A 50 -4.56 -15.41 8.25
C LEU A 50 -4.01 -14.49 7.15
N VAL A 51 -3.00 -13.66 7.42
CA VAL A 51 -2.37 -12.76 6.45
C VAL A 51 -1.12 -13.42 5.86
N PHE A 52 -1.32 -14.40 4.98
CA PHE A 52 -0.23 -15.26 4.49
C PHE A 52 0.63 -14.60 3.41
N ALA A 53 0.10 -13.66 2.64
CA ALA A 53 0.77 -13.15 1.44
C ALA A 53 2.15 -12.53 1.73
N ARG A 54 2.29 -11.81 2.85
CA ARG A 54 3.53 -11.12 3.26
C ARG A 54 4.63 -12.01 3.84
N VAL A 55 4.30 -13.26 4.20
CA VAL A 55 5.26 -14.27 4.71
C VAL A 55 5.49 -15.40 3.74
N SER A 56 4.81 -15.38 2.59
CA SER A 56 4.94 -16.40 1.56
C SER A 56 6.09 -16.10 0.61
N LYS A 57 6.68 -17.14 0.04
CA LYS A 57 7.67 -16.99 -1.03
C LYS A 57 6.96 -16.86 -2.37
N TRP A 58 7.13 -15.71 -3.00
CA TRP A 58 6.60 -15.44 -4.34
C TRP A 58 7.59 -15.90 -5.40
N THR A 59 7.06 -16.39 -6.52
CA THR A 59 7.83 -16.79 -7.70
C THR A 59 7.86 -15.65 -8.70
N LEU A 60 9.04 -15.35 -9.25
CA LEU A 60 9.17 -14.39 -10.33
C LEU A 60 8.54 -14.96 -11.62
N GLY A 61 7.54 -14.27 -12.16
CA GLY A 61 6.85 -14.65 -13.40
C GLY A 61 7.57 -14.16 -14.65
N TYR A 62 7.76 -12.85 -14.76
CA TYR A 62 8.53 -12.24 -15.85
C TYR A 62 9.20 -10.95 -15.41
N VAL A 63 10.19 -10.52 -16.20
CA VAL A 63 10.80 -9.20 -16.15
C VAL A 63 10.84 -8.67 -17.59
N ASP A 64 10.33 -7.47 -17.78
CA ASP A 64 10.38 -6.73 -19.03
C ASP A 64 11.06 -5.38 -18.78
N LEU A 65 12.16 -5.13 -19.50
CA LEU A 65 13.00 -3.96 -19.29
C LEU A 65 12.96 -3.07 -20.52
N THR A 66 12.82 -1.77 -20.29
CA THR A 66 12.87 -0.77 -21.36
C THR A 66 13.92 0.29 -21.03
N SER A 67 14.61 0.76 -22.07
CA SER A 67 15.48 1.93 -21.99
C SER A 67 14.77 3.22 -22.41
N ASP A 68 13.50 3.15 -22.83
CA ASP A 68 12.71 4.31 -23.19
C ASP A 68 12.25 5.06 -21.93
N LYS A 69 12.63 6.34 -21.84
CA LYS A 69 12.28 7.23 -20.72
C LYS A 69 10.79 7.54 -20.62
N ASN A 70 10.03 7.32 -21.70
CA ASN A 70 8.59 7.52 -21.76
C ASN A 70 7.79 6.21 -21.56
N SER A 71 8.49 5.12 -21.25
CA SER A 71 7.90 3.81 -20.99
C SER A 71 8.22 3.37 -19.55
N TYR A 72 7.80 2.17 -19.19
CA TYR A 72 8.06 1.57 -17.88
C TYR A 72 8.73 0.21 -18.02
N SER A 73 9.64 -0.09 -17.11
CA SER A 73 10.06 -1.49 -16.91
C SER A 73 9.04 -2.17 -16.02
N SER A 74 8.73 -3.44 -16.25
CA SER A 74 7.75 -4.17 -15.45
C SER A 74 8.25 -5.53 -15.01
N THR A 75 7.72 -5.99 -13.89
CA THR A 75 7.93 -7.35 -13.38
C THR A 75 6.68 -7.82 -12.70
N ARG A 76 6.40 -9.12 -12.79
CA ARG A 76 5.27 -9.74 -12.10
C ARG A 76 5.74 -10.89 -11.24
N PHE A 77 5.28 -10.89 -9.99
CA PHE A 77 5.43 -11.96 -9.04
C PHE A 77 4.13 -12.74 -8.95
N ARG A 78 4.23 -14.04 -8.69
CA ARG A 78 3.11 -14.96 -8.56
C ARG A 78 3.20 -15.70 -7.23
N LEU A 79 2.08 -15.80 -6.53
CA LEU A 79 1.89 -16.72 -5.42
C LEU A 79 0.81 -17.73 -5.81
N ASP A 80 1.21 -19.00 -5.80
CA ASP A 80 0.32 -20.10 -6.16
C ASP A 80 -0.72 -20.37 -5.08
N SER A 81 -1.87 -20.85 -5.51
CA SER A 81 -2.90 -21.36 -4.61
C SER A 81 -2.43 -22.63 -3.91
N THR A 82 -2.92 -22.82 -2.70
CA THR A 82 -2.89 -24.09 -1.98
C THR A 82 -4.33 -24.63 -1.88
N ASP A 83 -4.48 -25.89 -1.47
CA ASP A 83 -5.79 -26.47 -1.19
C ASP A 83 -6.55 -25.69 -0.10
N ASP A 84 -5.83 -25.05 0.82
CA ASP A 84 -6.39 -24.24 1.90
C ASP A 84 -6.79 -22.83 1.44
N THR A 85 -6.00 -22.22 0.54
CA THR A 85 -6.25 -20.85 0.09
C THR A 85 -7.28 -20.82 -1.04
N LEU A 86 -7.12 -21.63 -2.09
CA LEU A 86 -7.94 -21.54 -3.32
C LEU A 86 -7.92 -20.15 -3.98
N GLN A 87 -6.87 -19.36 -3.73
CA GLN A 87 -6.59 -18.12 -4.45
C GLN A 87 -5.20 -18.14 -5.04
N MET A 88 -5.08 -17.64 -6.27
CA MET A 88 -3.80 -17.26 -6.87
C MET A 88 -3.65 -15.75 -6.79
N LEU A 89 -2.46 -15.28 -6.42
CA LEU A 89 -2.16 -13.86 -6.35
C LEU A 89 -1.09 -13.51 -7.38
N PHE A 90 -1.23 -12.34 -7.97
CA PHE A 90 -0.21 -11.73 -8.82
C PHE A 90 0.09 -10.33 -8.29
N TYR A 91 1.36 -10.04 -8.12
CA TYR A 91 1.83 -8.70 -7.73
C TYR A 91 2.70 -8.16 -8.85
N GLU A 92 2.21 -7.15 -9.55
CA GLU A 92 2.92 -6.50 -10.65
C GLU A 92 3.46 -5.16 -10.21
N VAL A 93 4.69 -4.88 -10.64
CA VAL A 93 5.38 -3.61 -10.38
C VAL A 93 5.73 -3.02 -11.74
N ARG A 94 5.28 -1.79 -11.99
CA ARG A 94 5.64 -1.00 -13.17
C ARG A 94 6.43 0.22 -12.73
N LEU A 95 7.70 0.25 -13.12
CA LEU A 95 8.68 1.26 -12.73
C LEU A 95 8.78 2.32 -13.83
N TYR A 96 8.37 3.54 -13.49
CA TYR A 96 8.54 4.72 -14.33
C TYR A 96 9.71 5.56 -13.82
N SER A 97 10.06 6.60 -14.57
CA SER A 97 11.17 7.49 -14.22
C SER A 97 10.95 8.23 -12.89
N THR A 98 9.71 8.60 -12.56
CA THR A 98 9.39 9.42 -11.38
C THR A 98 8.31 8.84 -10.48
N TRP A 99 7.74 7.69 -10.83
CA TRP A 99 6.67 7.06 -10.07
C TRP A 99 6.70 5.55 -10.20
N LEU A 100 5.96 4.88 -9.32
CA LEU A 100 5.86 3.45 -9.22
C LEU A 100 4.39 3.07 -9.25
N GLU A 101 4.01 2.16 -10.15
CA GLU A 101 2.71 1.51 -10.10
C GLU A 101 2.86 0.13 -9.48
N THR A 102 1.95 -0.21 -8.58
CA THR A 102 1.88 -1.57 -8.03
C THR A 102 0.45 -2.08 -8.10
N GLU A 103 0.29 -3.31 -8.56
CA GLU A 103 -1.00 -3.93 -8.80
C GLU A 103 -1.05 -5.29 -8.12
N LEU A 104 -2.04 -5.52 -7.27
CA LEU A 104 -2.37 -6.83 -6.73
C LEU A 104 -3.60 -7.38 -7.45
N THR A 105 -3.42 -8.46 -8.21
CA THR A 105 -4.52 -9.25 -8.77
C THR A 105 -4.78 -10.46 -7.88
N VAL A 106 -6.03 -10.64 -7.47
CA VAL A 106 -6.48 -11.82 -6.73
C VAL A 106 -7.43 -12.63 -7.62
N MET A 107 -7.04 -13.87 -7.92
CA MET A 107 -7.82 -14.79 -8.74
C MET A 107 -8.40 -15.90 -7.84
N ASN A 108 -9.73 -15.91 -7.70
CA ASN A 108 -10.44 -17.01 -7.07
C ASN A 108 -10.46 -18.21 -8.01
N ILE A 109 -9.87 -19.33 -7.61
CA ILE A 109 -9.88 -20.57 -8.37
C ILE A 109 -10.83 -21.62 -7.77
N GLY A 110 -11.43 -21.31 -6.62
CA GLY A 110 -12.45 -22.14 -5.99
C GLY A 110 -13.80 -22.05 -6.67
N SER A 111 -14.69 -22.99 -6.35
CA SER A 111 -16.07 -23.01 -6.84
C SER A 111 -17.02 -22.09 -6.06
N GLY A 112 -16.60 -21.58 -4.90
CA GLY A 112 -17.39 -20.71 -4.02
C GLY A 112 -17.04 -19.23 -4.15
N GLY A 113 -17.93 -18.36 -3.65
CA GLY A 113 -17.65 -16.94 -3.50
C GLY A 113 -16.58 -16.67 -2.44
N MET A 114 -15.91 -15.52 -2.53
CA MET A 114 -14.86 -15.11 -1.59
C MET A 114 -15.10 -13.68 -1.10
N VAL A 115 -14.93 -13.48 0.20
CA VAL A 115 -14.89 -12.16 0.84
C VAL A 115 -13.49 -11.95 1.42
N PHE A 116 -12.89 -10.82 1.07
CA PHE A 116 -11.56 -10.41 1.53
C PHE A 116 -11.43 -8.90 1.44
N GLU A 117 -10.47 -8.36 2.19
CA GLU A 117 -9.85 -7.07 1.92
C GLU A 117 -8.37 -7.30 1.60
N ALA A 118 -7.75 -6.33 0.94
CA ALA A 118 -6.33 -6.34 0.63
C ALA A 118 -5.76 -4.95 0.90
N LEU A 119 -4.56 -4.90 1.46
CA LEU A 119 -3.85 -3.65 1.71
C LEU A 119 -2.44 -3.73 1.10
N LEU A 120 -2.13 -2.75 0.24
CA LEU A 120 -0.77 -2.43 -0.18
C LEU A 120 -0.22 -1.42 0.81
N ASN A 121 0.49 -1.91 1.82
CA ASN A 121 0.93 -1.09 2.95
C ASN A 121 2.28 -0.43 2.63
N ASN A 122 2.20 0.81 2.14
CA ASN A 122 3.34 1.61 1.68
C ASN A 122 3.98 2.37 2.84
N HIS A 123 5.29 2.18 3.06
CA HIS A 123 6.06 2.89 4.09
C HIS A 123 6.96 3.92 3.43
N PHE A 124 6.65 5.20 3.63
CA PHE A 124 7.39 6.30 3.04
C PHE A 124 8.50 6.80 3.96
N SER A 125 9.66 7.04 3.37
CA SER A 125 10.80 7.66 4.06
C SER A 125 10.51 9.14 4.30
N VAL A 126 10.71 9.57 5.55
CA VAL A 126 10.49 10.96 5.97
C VAL A 126 11.64 11.36 6.90
N PRO A 127 12.28 12.54 6.71
CA PRO A 127 13.41 12.93 7.55
C PRO A 127 13.03 13.09 9.02
N ASP A 128 11.91 13.77 9.27
CA ASP A 128 11.33 13.96 10.59
C ASP A 128 9.81 14.15 10.43
N VAL A 129 9.00 13.38 11.14
CA VAL A 129 7.55 13.59 11.17
C VAL A 129 7.13 14.78 12.03
N ARG A 130 7.99 15.21 12.96
CA ARG A 130 7.71 16.29 13.92
C ARG A 130 7.77 17.66 13.24
N ASN A 131 7.29 18.69 13.93
CA ASN A 131 7.39 20.09 13.49
C ASN A 131 6.87 20.37 12.06
N ASN A 132 5.78 19.72 11.66
CA ASN A 132 5.20 19.80 10.30
C ASN A 132 6.11 19.27 9.17
N GLY A 133 7.06 18.38 9.50
CA GLY A 133 7.87 17.69 8.50
C GLY A 133 7.06 16.76 7.58
N VAL A 134 5.85 16.37 7.99
CA VAL A 134 4.88 15.70 7.12
C VAL A 134 3.50 16.33 7.30
N GLU A 135 2.82 16.59 6.18
CA GLU A 135 1.43 17.04 6.14
C GLU A 135 0.64 16.19 5.14
N VAL A 136 -0.45 15.58 5.61
CA VAL A 136 -1.34 14.74 4.81
C VAL A 136 -2.57 15.55 4.38
N SER A 137 -2.97 15.44 3.11
CA SER A 137 -4.17 16.07 2.56
C SER A 137 -4.92 15.15 1.60
N GLY A 138 -6.12 15.57 1.17
CA GLY A 138 -7.01 14.78 0.30
C GLY A 138 -8.08 13.97 1.04
N LEU A 139 -8.10 14.05 2.37
CA LEU A 139 -8.98 13.26 3.24
C LEU A 139 -10.11 14.08 3.88
N GLN A 140 -10.24 15.37 3.56
CA GLN A 140 -11.32 16.20 4.10
C GLN A 140 -12.70 15.64 3.74
N SER A 141 -13.63 15.73 4.68
CA SER A 141 -15.01 15.23 4.60
C SER A 141 -15.14 13.71 4.50
N VAL A 142 -14.05 12.96 4.70
CA VAL A 142 -14.08 11.50 4.74
C VAL A 142 -14.31 11.01 6.17
N GLU A 143 -15.21 10.02 6.33
CA GLU A 143 -15.38 9.28 7.57
C GLU A 143 -14.17 8.38 7.81
N TYR A 144 -13.62 8.40 9.02
CA TYR A 144 -12.54 7.50 9.41
C TYR A 144 -12.80 6.87 10.77
N PHE A 145 -12.28 5.66 10.93
CA PHE A 145 -12.16 5.00 12.23
C PHE A 145 -10.75 5.22 12.76
N ASP A 146 -10.65 5.89 13.90
CA ASP A 146 -9.41 6.09 14.65
C ASP A 146 -9.19 4.88 15.56
N GLN A 147 -8.20 4.05 15.23
CA GLN A 147 -7.87 2.86 16.00
C GLN A 147 -7.20 3.20 17.34
N VAL A 148 -6.59 4.38 17.47
CA VAL A 148 -5.97 4.85 18.72
C VAL A 148 -7.03 5.16 19.75
N THR A 149 -8.09 5.85 19.35
CA THR A 149 -9.19 6.22 20.25
C THR A 149 -10.36 5.24 20.25
N GLY A 150 -10.44 4.36 19.25
CA GLY A 150 -11.56 3.44 19.04
C GLY A 150 -12.84 4.15 18.60
N THR A 151 -12.74 5.29 17.91
CA THR A 151 -13.91 6.12 17.55
C THR A 151 -14.01 6.40 16.06
N THR A 152 -15.24 6.53 15.57
CA THR A 152 -15.52 6.97 14.20
C THR A 152 -15.77 8.47 14.19
N GLN A 153 -15.10 9.17 13.28
CA GLN A 153 -15.16 10.63 13.13
C GLN A 153 -15.19 11.03 11.64
N ASN A 154 -15.48 12.29 11.35
CA ASN A 154 -15.30 12.87 10.02
C ASN A 154 -14.09 13.80 10.04
N GLU A 155 -13.24 13.70 9.03
CA GLU A 155 -12.10 14.60 8.89
C GLU A 155 -12.56 15.97 8.43
N THR A 156 -12.41 16.98 9.28
CA THR A 156 -12.84 18.35 8.97
C THR A 156 -11.71 19.21 8.40
N ARG A 157 -10.46 18.76 8.56
CA ARG A 157 -9.26 19.51 8.16
C ARG A 157 -8.99 19.29 6.67
N GLU A 158 -8.57 20.33 5.97
CA GLU A 158 -8.08 20.23 4.58
C GLU A 158 -6.77 19.45 4.50
N SER A 159 -5.91 19.65 5.51
CA SER A 159 -4.66 18.95 5.73
C SER A 159 -4.37 18.81 7.23
N PHE A 160 -3.54 17.85 7.60
CA PHE A 160 -3.09 17.67 8.98
C PHE A 160 -1.66 17.13 9.05
N GLY A 161 -0.93 17.56 10.08
CA GLY A 161 0.39 17.00 10.41
C GLY A 161 0.30 15.78 11.31
N ILE A 162 1.39 15.03 11.40
CA ILE A 162 1.54 13.88 12.29
C ILE A 162 2.20 14.35 13.60
N MET A 163 1.39 14.82 14.55
CA MET A 163 1.88 15.38 15.82
C MET A 163 1.93 14.37 16.98
N SER A 164 1.25 13.24 16.81
CA SER A 164 1.13 12.17 17.80
C SER A 164 1.04 10.82 17.09
N LEU A 165 0.79 9.76 17.85
CA LEU A 165 0.36 8.49 17.26
C LEU A 165 -0.91 8.72 16.42
N VAL A 166 -0.89 8.23 15.19
CA VAL A 166 -2.00 8.22 14.25
C VAL A 166 -2.13 6.78 13.75
N ASP A 167 -3.33 6.25 13.76
CA ASP A 167 -3.66 4.97 13.15
C ASP A 167 -5.14 4.98 12.73
N SER A 168 -5.40 5.51 11.54
CA SER A 168 -6.75 5.85 11.08
C SER A 168 -7.08 5.16 9.76
N ILE A 169 -8.27 4.57 9.68
CA ILE A 169 -8.82 3.95 8.47
C ILE A 169 -9.92 4.86 7.90
N TYR A 170 -9.60 5.56 6.82
CA TYR A 170 -10.51 6.43 6.08
C TYR A 170 -11.30 5.62 5.05
N LYS A 171 -12.63 5.69 5.10
CA LYS A 171 -13.51 4.87 4.27
C LYS A 171 -13.79 5.50 2.92
N ASP A 172 -13.78 4.66 1.89
CA ASP A 172 -14.19 4.99 0.52
C ASP A 172 -13.62 6.32 -0.03
N VAL A 173 -12.31 6.53 0.18
CA VAL A 173 -11.60 7.74 -0.23
C VAL A 173 -11.59 7.85 -1.75
N LYS A 174 -12.23 8.89 -2.30
CA LYS A 174 -12.34 9.12 -3.75
C LYS A 174 -11.24 10.00 -4.34
N ASN A 175 -10.56 10.78 -3.51
CA ASN A 175 -9.52 11.70 -3.93
C ASN A 175 -8.14 11.04 -3.83
N ASP A 176 -7.17 11.61 -4.51
CA ASP A 176 -5.76 11.28 -4.29
C ASP A 176 -5.33 11.75 -2.91
N VAL A 177 -4.53 10.93 -2.23
CA VAL A 177 -3.98 11.28 -0.91
C VAL A 177 -2.56 11.78 -1.11
N THR A 178 -2.29 12.98 -0.60
CA THR A 178 -0.97 13.60 -0.74
C THR A 178 -0.29 13.69 0.60
N ALA A 179 0.96 13.21 0.68
CA ALA A 179 1.87 13.53 1.76
C ALA A 179 2.86 14.60 1.27
N THR A 180 2.80 15.78 1.87
CA THR A 180 3.81 16.84 1.69
C THR A 180 4.90 16.64 2.72
N ILE A 181 6.08 16.23 2.28
CA ILE A 181 7.24 15.92 3.11
C ILE A 181 8.20 17.12 3.05
N ARG A 182 8.62 17.62 4.20
CA ARG A 182 9.52 18.76 4.35
C ARG A 182 10.77 18.33 5.10
N GLY A 183 11.92 18.79 4.62
CA GLY A 183 13.19 18.64 5.30
C GLY A 183 14.08 19.86 5.11
N ASP A 184 15.37 19.73 5.43
CA ASP A 184 16.32 20.83 5.38
C ASP A 184 16.54 21.33 3.94
N GLY A 185 15.83 22.41 3.59
CA GLY A 185 15.93 23.05 2.28
C GLY A 185 15.05 22.43 1.18
N PHE A 186 14.09 21.56 1.52
CA PHE A 186 13.24 20.91 0.52
C PHE A 186 11.79 20.69 0.92
N THR A 187 10.98 20.49 -0.11
CA THR A 187 9.59 20.07 0.01
C THR A 187 9.25 19.16 -1.16
N GLU A 188 8.81 17.95 -0.84
CA GLU A 188 8.38 16.95 -1.80
C GLU A 188 6.92 16.58 -1.58
N LYS A 189 6.27 16.14 -2.66
CA LYS A 189 4.89 15.66 -2.62
C LYS A 189 4.85 14.23 -3.12
N VAL A 190 4.40 13.36 -2.25
CA VAL A 190 4.09 11.98 -2.57
C VAL A 190 2.59 11.90 -2.76
N VAL A 191 2.16 11.55 -3.96
CA VAL A 191 0.74 11.40 -4.29
C VAL A 191 0.45 9.91 -4.42
N VAL A 192 -0.54 9.44 -3.66
CA VAL A 192 -1.03 8.06 -3.72
C VAL A 192 -2.37 8.06 -4.44
N GLU A 193 -2.34 7.62 -5.68
CA GLU A 193 -3.52 7.31 -6.49
C GLU A 193 -3.89 5.84 -6.27
N LYS A 194 -5.18 5.54 -6.16
CA LYS A 194 -5.65 4.16 -5.93
C LYS A 194 -6.96 3.87 -6.62
N SER A 195 -7.09 2.63 -7.10
CA SER A 195 -8.35 2.10 -7.61
C SER A 195 -8.42 0.60 -7.40
N ALA A 196 -9.62 0.05 -7.35
CA ALA A 196 -9.85 -1.38 -7.28
C ALA A 196 -11.01 -1.76 -8.21
N ARG A 197 -10.92 -2.95 -8.82
CA ARG A 197 -11.91 -3.43 -9.79
C ARG A 197 -12.15 -4.93 -9.65
N LEU A 198 -13.41 -5.34 -9.71
CA LEU A 198 -13.82 -6.75 -9.78
C LEU A 198 -14.01 -7.17 -11.24
N HIS A 199 -13.35 -8.25 -11.63
CA HIS A 199 -13.49 -8.87 -12.95
C HIS A 199 -14.25 -10.20 -12.79
N THR A 200 -15.40 -10.33 -13.45
CA THR A 200 -16.21 -11.58 -13.43
C THR A 200 -16.01 -12.43 -14.69
N GLY A 201 -15.28 -11.92 -15.69
CA GLY A 201 -15.04 -12.59 -16.97
C GLY A 201 -16.17 -12.44 -18.00
N TYR A 202 -17.36 -12.03 -17.60
CA TYR A 202 -18.54 -11.91 -18.48
C TYR A 202 -19.07 -10.48 -18.65
N ALA A 203 -18.57 -9.56 -17.84
CA ALA A 203 -19.00 -8.16 -17.83
C ALA A 203 -17.77 -7.22 -17.75
N PRO A 204 -17.94 -5.93 -18.08
CA PRO A 204 -16.92 -4.92 -17.82
C PRO A 204 -16.50 -4.94 -16.34
N PRO A 205 -15.25 -4.56 -16.02
CA PRO A 205 -14.77 -4.53 -14.65
C PRO A 205 -15.61 -3.58 -13.79
N VAL A 206 -16.04 -4.03 -12.62
CA VAL A 206 -16.85 -3.22 -11.70
C VAL A 206 -15.91 -2.49 -10.74
N PRO A 207 -15.94 -1.14 -10.68
CA PRO A 207 -15.13 -0.40 -9.71
C PRO A 207 -15.59 -0.70 -8.28
N LEU A 208 -14.63 -0.80 -7.36
CA LEU A 208 -14.87 -1.02 -5.94
C LEU A 208 -14.51 0.24 -5.14
N SER A 209 -15.14 0.40 -3.96
CA SER A 209 -14.69 1.35 -2.96
C SER A 209 -13.27 1.00 -2.51
N THR A 210 -12.48 2.03 -2.19
CA THR A 210 -11.12 1.83 -1.68
C THR A 210 -10.89 2.71 -0.46
N ASP A 211 -10.48 2.08 0.63
CA ASP A 211 -10.15 2.79 1.86
C ASP A 211 -8.72 3.33 1.80
N CYS A 212 -8.35 4.17 2.76
CA CYS A 212 -6.99 4.64 2.95
C CYS A 212 -6.62 4.49 4.43
N VAL A 213 -5.44 3.93 4.70
CA VAL A 213 -4.89 3.87 6.05
C VAL A 213 -3.79 4.92 6.17
N VAL A 214 -3.85 5.74 7.21
CA VAL A 214 -2.79 6.68 7.59
C VAL A 214 -2.28 6.25 8.95
N SER A 215 -1.00 5.91 9.03
CA SER A 215 -0.36 5.43 10.27
C SER A 215 1.09 5.91 10.37
N ASN A 216 1.59 6.06 11.60
CA ASN A 216 3.00 6.31 11.91
C ASN A 216 3.61 5.28 12.87
N LEU A 217 3.04 4.06 12.87
CA LEU A 217 3.51 2.90 13.61
C LEU A 217 4.71 2.21 12.95
#